data_AF-A0A2J0KT80-F1
#
_entry.id   AF-A0A2J0KT80-F1
#
_cell.length_a   1.000
_cell.length_b   1.000
_cell.length_c   1.000
_cell.angle_alpha   90.00
_cell.angle_beta   90.00
_cell.angle_gamma   90.00
#
_symmetry.space_group_name_H-M   'P 1'
#
loop_
_entity.id
_entity.type
_entity.pdbx_description
1 polymer ?
#
loop_
_entity_poly.entity_id
_entity_poly.type
_entity_poly.pdbx_seq_one_letter_code
_entity_poly.pdbx_strand_id
1 'polypeptide(L)'
;MTLPFKIKDGILACGADLKSKFCFTKGGRLYISDDFGDLSRIDNMENYEKAMKEAIRVYKVRPKIIACDIHPGYFSTKFAQNYAANNPQCVLYKVQHHYAHIASCMLDNGIKGKVIGVSFDGTGFGTDDNIWGSEILLADLRGFKRMAHLDYIPMPGGESAVREPWRMAFSYLYKTYNHRLFNLGIPFMKKIGREKSSVLSKMIMNKINSPLTSSMGRLFDGVSSILGVCDKITYEAEAAIELERIADVNCEEKYAYKIQNGFEDSAIRIGEIIRGIVNDIKRNEENSIISAKFHNTIAHFVKDAVSRIKKKEGTSKVVFSGGVFQNKYLVMRVKEFFSESEYKIYFHNVFPPTDVCIALGQIAVAGGQSEKGRR
;
A
#
# COMPACT_ATOMS: atom_id res chain seq x y z
N MET A 1 -23.23 9.88 -3.99
CA MET A 1 -22.52 11.15 -3.69
C MET A 1 -22.48 12.02 -4.95
N THR A 2 -22.65 13.34 -4.82
CA THR A 2 -22.41 14.28 -5.95
C THR A 2 -20.94 14.66 -5.92
N LEU A 3 -20.24 14.43 -7.03
CA LEU A 3 -18.79 14.54 -7.06
C LEU A 3 -18.34 15.97 -7.43
N PRO A 4 -17.16 16.41 -6.96
CA PRO A 4 -16.62 17.75 -7.23
C PRO A 4 -16.19 17.97 -8.70
N PHE A 5 -16.40 16.98 -9.56
CA PHE A 5 -16.16 17.06 -11.00
C PHE A 5 -17.20 16.26 -11.78
N LYS A 6 -17.38 16.63 -13.06
CA LYS A 6 -18.25 15.90 -13.98
C LYS A 6 -17.66 14.50 -14.19
N ILE A 7 -18.32 13.48 -13.68
CA ILE A 7 -18.01 12.09 -14.02
C ILE A 7 -18.83 11.67 -15.21
N LYS A 8 -18.16 11.05 -16.19
CA LYS A 8 -18.80 10.47 -17.36
C LYS A 8 -19.63 9.26 -16.94
N ASP A 9 -20.85 9.19 -17.44
CA ASP A 9 -21.70 8.02 -17.23
C ASP A 9 -21.17 6.77 -17.94
N GLY A 10 -21.52 5.62 -17.39
CA GLY A 10 -21.17 4.32 -17.97
C GLY A 10 -19.75 3.86 -17.64
N ILE A 11 -19.21 4.23 -16.48
CA ILE A 11 -18.03 3.58 -15.91
C ILE A 11 -18.49 2.60 -14.83
N LEU A 12 -17.97 1.37 -14.87
CA LEU A 12 -18.07 0.36 -13.83
C LEU A 12 -16.67 0.06 -13.33
N ALA A 13 -16.41 0.16 -12.03
CA ALA A 13 -15.14 -0.15 -11.41
C ALA A 13 -15.30 -1.35 -10.47
N CYS A 14 -14.48 -2.38 -10.65
CA CYS A 14 -14.60 -3.66 -9.96
C CYS A 14 -13.95 -3.65 -8.56
N GLY A 15 -13.08 -2.70 -8.25
CA GLY A 15 -12.37 -2.63 -6.98
C GLY A 15 -11.19 -3.60 -6.88
N ALA A 16 -10.84 -3.96 -5.65
CA ALA A 16 -9.87 -4.99 -5.29
C ALA A 16 -10.58 -6.24 -4.76
N ASP A 17 -9.85 -7.32 -4.52
CA ASP A 17 -10.40 -8.58 -4.00
C ASP A 17 -10.52 -8.62 -2.47
N LEU A 18 -9.74 -7.82 -1.75
CA LEU A 18 -9.84 -7.67 -0.30
C LEU A 18 -10.69 -6.43 0.03
N LYS A 19 -11.55 -6.52 1.05
CA LYS A 19 -12.50 -5.46 1.45
C LYS A 19 -13.28 -4.93 0.23
N SER A 20 -13.75 -5.87 -0.57
CA SER A 20 -14.14 -5.60 -1.94
C SER A 20 -15.42 -4.80 -2.02
N LYS A 21 -15.36 -3.73 -2.82
CA LYS A 21 -16.50 -2.93 -3.25
C LYS A 21 -16.39 -2.68 -4.73
N PHE A 22 -17.53 -2.58 -5.41
CA PHE A 22 -17.58 -2.06 -6.77
C PHE A 22 -18.27 -0.70 -6.81
N CYS A 23 -17.96 0.09 -7.83
CA CYS A 23 -18.55 1.41 -8.05
C CYS A 23 -19.07 1.53 -9.48
N PHE A 24 -20.12 2.31 -9.70
CA PHE A 24 -20.55 2.65 -11.05
C PHE A 24 -21.12 4.07 -11.13
N THR A 25 -21.12 4.61 -12.34
CA THR A 25 -21.53 6.00 -12.59
C THR A 25 -22.74 6.04 -13.51
N LYS A 26 -23.79 6.75 -13.09
CA LYS A 26 -25.02 6.93 -13.86
C LYS A 26 -25.70 8.25 -13.52
N GLY A 27 -26.16 8.98 -14.54
CA GLY A 27 -26.85 10.27 -14.37
C GLY A 27 -25.99 11.33 -13.70
N GLY A 28 -24.67 11.31 -13.93
CA GLY A 28 -23.71 12.20 -13.28
C GLY A 28 -23.48 11.90 -11.79
N ARG A 29 -23.97 10.76 -11.29
CA ARG A 29 -23.81 10.33 -9.89
C ARG A 29 -22.93 9.10 -9.80
N LEU A 30 -22.23 8.98 -8.68
CA LEU A 30 -21.49 7.78 -8.30
C LEU A 30 -22.29 6.96 -7.28
N TYR A 31 -22.36 5.67 -7.55
CA TYR A 31 -22.94 4.63 -6.70
C TYR A 31 -21.83 3.69 -6.26
N ILE A 32 -21.83 3.32 -4.99
CA ILE A 32 -20.90 2.39 -4.38
C ILE A 32 -21.70 1.23 -3.78
N SER A 33 -21.18 0.01 -3.89
CA SER A 33 -21.79 -1.17 -3.31
C SER A 33 -21.55 -1.28 -1.79
N ASP A 34 -22.24 -2.25 -1.19
CA ASP A 34 -21.86 -2.82 0.10
C ASP A 34 -20.47 -3.47 0.03
N ASP A 35 -19.91 -3.77 1.21
CA ASP A 35 -18.62 -4.45 1.33
C ASP A 35 -18.84 -5.96 1.24
N PHE A 36 -18.16 -6.61 0.30
CA PHE A 36 -18.21 -8.06 0.09
C PHE A 36 -17.06 -8.81 0.77
N GLY A 37 -16.17 -8.11 1.47
CA GLY A 37 -15.05 -8.70 2.18
C GLY A 37 -13.99 -9.27 1.24
N ASP A 38 -13.48 -10.47 1.57
CA ASP A 38 -12.44 -11.17 0.81
C ASP A 38 -13.05 -12.08 -0.26
N LEU A 39 -12.84 -11.74 -1.53
CA LEU A 39 -13.35 -12.47 -2.70
C LEU A 39 -12.63 -13.79 -2.97
N SER A 40 -11.58 -14.15 -2.21
CA SER A 40 -11.04 -15.51 -2.23
C SER A 40 -12.01 -16.54 -1.61
N ARG A 41 -12.98 -16.07 -0.81
CA ARG A 41 -14.05 -16.91 -0.25
C ARG A 41 -15.18 -17.06 -1.27
N ILE A 42 -15.56 -18.30 -1.55
CA ILE A 42 -16.59 -18.63 -2.56
C ILE A 42 -17.90 -17.88 -2.30
N ASP A 43 -18.40 -17.89 -1.07
CA ASP A 43 -19.65 -17.20 -0.72
C ASP A 43 -19.59 -15.70 -1.02
N ASN A 44 -18.46 -15.05 -0.71
CA ASN A 44 -18.25 -13.61 -0.96
C ASN A 44 -18.17 -13.33 -2.46
N MET A 45 -17.46 -14.18 -3.20
CA MET A 45 -17.32 -14.12 -4.66
C MET A 45 -18.67 -14.22 -5.37
N GLU A 46 -19.49 -15.21 -5.01
CA GLU A 46 -20.82 -15.41 -5.60
C GLU A 46 -21.77 -14.24 -5.29
N ASN A 47 -21.76 -13.76 -4.04
CA ASN A 47 -22.54 -12.60 -3.63
C ASN A 47 -22.14 -11.32 -4.38
N TYR A 48 -20.84 -11.08 -4.53
CA TYR A 48 -20.30 -9.98 -5.30
C TYR A 48 -20.76 -10.03 -6.77
N GLU A 49 -20.61 -11.19 -7.41
CA GLU A 49 -20.97 -11.36 -8.82
C GLU A 49 -22.47 -11.16 -9.04
N LYS A 50 -23.30 -11.74 -8.17
CA LYS A 50 -24.76 -11.58 -8.19
C LYS A 50 -25.14 -10.11 -8.04
N ALA A 51 -24.60 -9.42 -7.04
CA ALA A 51 -24.90 -8.02 -6.77
C ALA A 51 -24.47 -7.11 -7.93
N MET A 52 -23.32 -7.38 -8.56
CA MET A 52 -22.86 -6.61 -9.72
C MET A 52 -23.78 -6.80 -10.93
N LYS A 53 -24.16 -8.04 -11.26
CA LYS A 53 -25.11 -8.33 -12.35
C LYS A 53 -26.46 -7.67 -12.09
N GLU A 54 -26.94 -7.73 -10.85
CA GLU A 54 -28.18 -7.09 -10.44
C GLU A 54 -28.09 -5.56 -10.54
N ALA A 55 -27.00 -4.95 -10.08
CA ALA A 55 -26.80 -3.51 -10.20
C ALA A 55 -26.82 -3.04 -11.67
N ILE A 56 -26.14 -3.76 -12.56
CA ILE A 56 -26.15 -3.47 -14.00
C ILE A 56 -27.58 -3.54 -14.56
N ARG A 57 -28.35 -4.58 -14.20
CA ARG A 57 -29.73 -4.79 -14.66
C ARG A 57 -30.70 -3.75 -14.12
N VAL A 58 -30.77 -3.59 -12.80
CA VAL A 58 -31.75 -2.75 -12.08
C VAL A 58 -31.49 -1.28 -12.38
N TYR A 59 -30.24 -0.84 -12.25
CA TYR A 59 -29.87 0.52 -12.60
C TYR A 59 -29.71 0.71 -14.11
N LYS A 60 -30.01 -0.29 -14.96
CA LYS A 60 -29.87 -0.21 -16.43
C LYS A 60 -28.54 0.44 -16.85
N VAL A 61 -27.46 0.11 -16.14
CA VAL A 61 -26.14 0.65 -16.42
C VAL A 61 -25.68 -0.01 -17.71
N ARG A 62 -25.19 0.80 -18.65
CA ARG A 62 -24.51 0.31 -19.86
C ARG A 62 -23.05 0.74 -19.77
N PRO A 63 -22.18 -0.04 -19.11
CA PRO A 63 -20.77 0.28 -19.01
C PRO A 63 -20.18 0.45 -20.42
N LYS A 64 -19.63 1.64 -20.67
CA LYS A 64 -18.76 1.95 -21.80
C LYS A 64 -17.29 1.71 -21.43
N ILE A 65 -16.99 1.79 -20.14
CA ILE A 65 -15.69 1.49 -19.56
C ILE A 65 -15.91 0.59 -18.36
N ILE A 66 -15.13 -0.47 -18.27
CA ILE A 66 -15.00 -1.30 -17.08
C ILE A 66 -13.57 -1.21 -16.57
N ALA A 67 -13.39 -0.83 -15.32
CA ALA A 67 -12.10 -0.64 -14.68
C ALA A 67 -11.84 -1.70 -13.62
N CYS A 68 -10.61 -2.20 -13.53
CA CYS A 68 -10.20 -3.19 -12.55
C CYS A 68 -8.74 -3.01 -12.14
N ASP A 69 -8.29 -3.73 -11.11
CA ASP A 69 -6.88 -3.77 -10.74
C ASP A 69 -6.03 -4.39 -11.87
N ILE A 70 -4.73 -4.12 -11.86
CA ILE A 70 -3.79 -4.78 -12.76
C ILE A 70 -3.49 -6.23 -12.33
N HIS A 71 -3.77 -6.60 -11.08
CA HIS A 71 -3.48 -7.93 -10.54
C HIS A 71 -4.21 -9.03 -11.35
N PRO A 72 -3.47 -9.92 -12.05
CA PRO A 72 -4.07 -10.89 -12.96
C PRO A 72 -4.81 -12.02 -12.22
N GLY A 73 -4.42 -12.31 -10.99
CA GLY A 73 -5.03 -13.36 -10.16
C GLY A 73 -6.37 -12.99 -9.55
N TYR A 74 -6.74 -11.70 -9.51
CA TYR A 74 -7.94 -11.23 -8.82
C TYR A 74 -9.22 -11.71 -9.50
N PHE A 75 -10.21 -12.12 -8.72
CA PHE A 75 -11.55 -12.42 -9.20
C PHE A 75 -12.19 -11.18 -9.84
N SER A 76 -12.09 -10.02 -9.18
CA SER A 76 -12.59 -8.75 -9.71
C SER A 76 -11.99 -8.41 -11.09
N THR A 77 -10.70 -8.67 -11.30
CA THR A 77 -10.02 -8.53 -12.60
C THR A 77 -10.52 -9.52 -13.64
N LYS A 78 -10.69 -10.80 -13.28
CA LYS A 78 -11.23 -11.83 -14.18
C LYS A 78 -12.67 -11.52 -14.59
N PHE A 79 -13.50 -11.09 -13.65
CA PHE A 79 -14.86 -10.62 -13.93
C PHE A 79 -14.84 -9.50 -14.97
N ALA A 80 -13.98 -8.48 -14.78
CA ALA A 80 -13.89 -7.35 -15.70
C ALA A 80 -13.48 -7.77 -17.12
N GLN A 81 -12.51 -8.67 -17.23
CA GLN A 81 -12.05 -9.24 -18.50
C GLN A 81 -13.17 -10.01 -19.21
N ASN A 82 -13.85 -10.90 -18.48
CA ASN A 82 -14.97 -11.68 -19.02
C ASN A 82 -16.13 -10.78 -19.46
N TYR A 83 -16.44 -9.73 -18.69
CA TYR A 83 -17.47 -8.77 -19.05
C TYR A 83 -17.10 -8.04 -20.35
N ALA A 84 -15.87 -7.53 -20.48
CA ALA A 84 -15.42 -6.83 -21.68
C ALA A 84 -15.37 -7.75 -22.91
N ALA A 85 -14.94 -9.00 -22.75
CA ALA A 85 -14.93 -9.99 -23.83
C ALA A 85 -16.34 -10.26 -24.39
N ASN A 86 -17.35 -10.30 -23.52
CA ASN A 86 -18.75 -10.49 -23.90
C ASN A 86 -19.45 -9.18 -24.34
N ASN A 87 -18.80 -8.02 -24.20
CA ASN A 87 -19.36 -6.71 -24.54
C ASN A 87 -18.32 -5.87 -25.28
N PRO A 88 -18.09 -6.10 -26.59
CA PRO A 88 -17.02 -5.45 -27.35
C PRO A 88 -17.04 -3.91 -27.36
N GLN A 89 -18.20 -3.32 -27.10
CA GLN A 89 -18.40 -1.87 -26.94
C GLN A 89 -17.90 -1.30 -25.60
N CYS A 90 -17.54 -2.17 -24.64
CA CYS A 90 -17.06 -1.80 -23.32
C CYS A 90 -15.53 -1.91 -23.28
N VAL A 91 -14.85 -0.79 -23.02
CA VAL A 91 -13.39 -0.75 -22.93
C VAL A 91 -12.95 -1.22 -21.54
N LEU A 92 -12.11 -2.27 -21.50
CA LEU A 92 -11.42 -2.67 -20.28
C LEU A 92 -10.27 -1.70 -19.96
N TYR A 93 -10.24 -1.18 -18.74
CA TYR A 93 -9.20 -0.28 -18.27
C TYR A 93 -8.57 -0.77 -16.97
N LYS A 94 -7.30 -1.21 -17.02
CA LYS A 94 -6.59 -1.69 -15.83
C LYS A 94 -5.93 -0.51 -15.11
N VAL A 95 -6.13 -0.43 -13.80
CA VAL A 95 -5.60 0.64 -12.93
C VAL A 95 -4.69 0.02 -11.89
N GLN A 96 -3.48 0.56 -11.76
CA GLN A 96 -2.53 0.08 -10.76
C GLN A 96 -3.05 0.39 -9.34
N HIS A 97 -2.91 -0.57 -8.42
CA HIS A 97 -3.48 -0.54 -7.08
C HIS A 97 -3.13 0.73 -6.25
N HIS A 98 -1.86 1.06 -6.15
CA HIS A 98 -1.37 2.20 -5.38
C HIS A 98 -1.75 3.53 -6.02
N TYR A 99 -1.77 3.57 -7.36
CA TYR A 99 -2.30 4.70 -8.09
C TYR A 99 -3.81 4.88 -7.87
N ALA A 100 -4.58 3.80 -7.76
CA ALA A 100 -6.00 3.86 -7.39
C ALA A 100 -6.18 4.42 -5.96
N HIS A 101 -5.35 4.03 -4.99
CA HIS A 101 -5.31 4.63 -3.65
C HIS A 101 -5.09 6.15 -3.68
N ILE A 102 -4.15 6.63 -4.51
CA ILE A 102 -3.93 8.08 -4.64
C ILE A 102 -5.12 8.77 -5.33
N ALA A 103 -5.62 8.18 -6.41
CA ALA A 103 -6.72 8.74 -7.18
C ALA A 103 -8.04 8.78 -6.39
N SER A 104 -8.28 7.82 -5.50
CA SER A 104 -9.46 7.80 -4.63
C SER A 104 -9.41 8.95 -3.61
N CYS A 105 -8.26 9.20 -2.98
CA CYS A 105 -8.09 10.33 -2.06
C CYS A 105 -8.20 11.68 -2.79
N MET A 106 -7.66 11.78 -4.02
CA MET A 106 -7.86 12.95 -4.88
C MET A 106 -9.34 13.19 -5.18
N LEU A 107 -10.10 12.14 -5.49
CA LEU A 107 -11.53 12.21 -5.74
C LEU A 107 -12.29 12.65 -4.48
N ASP A 108 -11.99 12.06 -3.34
CA ASP A 108 -12.61 12.35 -2.05
C ASP A 108 -12.44 13.83 -1.64
N ASN A 109 -11.25 14.38 -1.90
CA ASN A 109 -10.91 15.78 -1.59
C ASN A 109 -11.16 16.77 -2.76
N GLY A 110 -11.66 16.31 -3.91
CA GLY A 110 -11.85 17.16 -5.09
C GLY A 110 -10.57 17.78 -5.66
N ILE A 111 -9.43 17.11 -5.48
CA ILE A 111 -8.11 17.60 -5.89
C ILE A 111 -7.95 17.44 -7.41
N LYS A 112 -7.48 18.53 -8.05
CA LYS A 112 -7.12 18.56 -9.47
C LYS A 112 -5.63 18.83 -9.67
N GLY A 113 -5.11 18.35 -10.80
CA GLY A 113 -3.73 18.53 -11.21
C GLY A 113 -2.77 17.51 -10.58
N LYS A 114 -1.48 17.74 -10.79
CA LYS A 114 -0.40 16.86 -10.35
C LYS A 114 -0.20 16.92 -8.83
N VAL A 115 -0.07 15.75 -8.19
CA VAL A 115 0.17 15.56 -6.75
C VAL A 115 1.36 14.64 -6.52
N ILE A 116 1.96 14.72 -5.34
CA ILE A 116 2.86 13.69 -4.80
C ILE A 116 1.99 12.76 -3.95
N GLY A 117 1.77 11.54 -4.40
CA GLY A 117 1.02 10.53 -3.68
C GLY A 117 1.92 9.62 -2.86
N VAL A 118 1.67 9.48 -1.57
CA VAL A 118 2.30 8.52 -0.68
C VAL A 118 1.29 7.40 -0.42
N SER A 119 1.51 6.24 -1.03
CA SER A 119 0.62 5.09 -0.99
C SER A 119 1.27 3.93 -0.23
N PHE A 120 0.99 3.80 1.07
CA PHE A 120 1.60 2.78 1.93
C PHE A 120 0.58 1.73 2.33
N ASP A 121 0.87 0.47 2.00
CA ASP A 121 -0.08 -0.63 2.13
C ASP A 121 0.62 -1.96 2.46
N GLY A 122 -0.18 -3.01 2.67
CA GLY A 122 0.28 -4.38 2.90
C GLY A 122 0.74 -5.06 1.61
N THR A 123 -0.08 -5.07 0.58
CA THR A 123 0.21 -5.76 -0.69
C THR A 123 -0.56 -5.14 -1.84
N GLY A 124 0.12 -4.79 -2.92
CA GLY A 124 -0.53 -4.54 -4.20
C GLY A 124 0.37 -4.97 -5.36
N PHE A 125 -0.23 -5.37 -6.47
CA PHE A 125 0.53 -5.80 -7.65
C PHE A 125 1.28 -4.60 -8.26
N GLY A 126 2.59 -4.76 -8.42
CA GLY A 126 3.45 -3.79 -9.09
C GLY A 126 3.35 -3.88 -10.60
N THR A 127 3.85 -2.85 -11.29
CA THR A 127 3.98 -2.89 -12.76
C THR A 127 5.21 -3.66 -13.25
N ASP A 128 6.03 -4.12 -12.30
CA ASP A 128 7.28 -4.87 -12.50
C ASP A 128 7.17 -6.30 -11.94
N ASP A 129 5.94 -6.81 -11.80
CA ASP A 129 5.60 -8.13 -11.25
C ASP A 129 6.05 -8.38 -9.81
N ASN A 130 6.49 -7.34 -9.10
CA ASN A 130 6.80 -7.39 -7.67
C ASN A 130 5.63 -6.92 -6.80
N ILE A 131 5.68 -7.22 -5.51
CA ILE A 131 4.66 -6.79 -4.55
C ILE A 131 5.01 -5.39 -4.04
N TRP A 132 4.20 -4.40 -4.39
CA TRP A 132 4.34 -3.02 -3.91
C TRP A 132 3.63 -2.82 -2.56
N GLY A 133 3.98 -1.73 -1.88
CA GLY A 133 3.33 -1.32 -0.62
C GLY A 133 3.98 -0.14 0.09
N SER A 134 4.94 0.56 -0.51
CA SER A 134 5.58 1.75 0.10
C SER A 134 5.82 2.86 -0.91
N GLU A 135 4.88 3.02 -1.83
CA GLU A 135 5.13 3.75 -3.06
C GLU A 135 4.93 5.25 -2.87
N ILE A 136 5.91 6.03 -3.30
CA ILE A 136 5.80 7.47 -3.47
C ILE A 136 5.71 7.73 -4.97
N LEU A 137 4.58 8.26 -5.41
CA LEU A 137 4.20 8.46 -6.79
C LEU A 137 4.08 9.95 -7.11
N LEU A 138 4.45 10.34 -8.32
CA LEU A 138 4.03 11.60 -8.91
C LEU A 138 2.86 11.30 -9.83
N ALA A 139 1.66 11.76 -9.48
CA ALA A 139 0.43 11.32 -10.16
C ALA A 139 -0.52 12.47 -10.46
N ASP A 140 -1.32 12.31 -11.50
CA ASP A 140 -2.60 12.98 -11.69
C ASP A 140 -3.62 11.92 -12.14
N LEU A 141 -4.84 12.30 -12.54
CA LEU A 141 -5.85 11.31 -12.98
C LEU A 141 -5.58 10.69 -14.36
N ARG A 142 -4.47 11.05 -15.01
CA ARG A 142 -4.08 10.57 -16.35
C ARG A 142 -2.91 9.61 -16.33
N GLY A 143 -2.20 9.52 -15.21
CA GLY A 143 -1.12 8.57 -15.04
C GLY A 143 -0.28 8.89 -13.81
N PHE A 144 0.72 8.04 -13.60
CA PHE A 144 1.65 8.18 -12.51
C PHE A 144 3.07 7.86 -12.95
N LYS A 145 4.03 8.35 -12.18
CA LYS A 145 5.43 7.92 -12.19
C LYS A 145 5.82 7.47 -10.79
N ARG A 146 6.55 6.35 -10.71
CA ARG A 146 7.09 5.87 -9.44
C ARG A 146 8.37 6.65 -9.10
N MET A 147 8.35 7.35 -7.98
CA MET A 147 9.43 8.27 -7.60
C MET A 147 10.35 7.67 -6.56
N ALA A 148 9.78 7.02 -5.55
CA ALA A 148 10.54 6.33 -4.51
C ALA A 148 9.74 5.17 -3.92
N HIS A 149 10.46 4.20 -3.35
CA HIS A 149 9.89 3.03 -2.68
C HIS A 149 10.91 2.44 -1.69
N LEU A 150 10.49 1.59 -0.76
CA LEU A 150 11.43 0.79 0.05
C LEU A 150 12.18 -0.20 -0.83
N ASP A 151 13.44 -0.51 -0.47
CA ASP A 151 14.19 -1.60 -1.08
C ASP A 151 13.37 -2.90 -1.19
N TYR A 152 13.50 -3.61 -2.31
CA TYR A 152 12.91 -4.93 -2.46
C TYR A 152 13.54 -5.95 -1.51
N ILE A 153 12.68 -6.66 -0.78
CA ILE A 153 13.02 -7.70 0.18
C ILE A 153 12.28 -8.99 -0.18
N PRO A 154 12.95 -10.16 -0.14
CA PRO A 154 12.28 -11.42 -0.41
C PRO A 154 11.30 -11.77 0.71
N MET A 155 10.13 -12.30 0.34
CA MET A 155 9.10 -12.81 1.26
C MET A 155 9.15 -14.34 1.31
N PRO A 156 10.02 -14.97 2.13
CA PRO A 156 10.21 -16.41 2.07
C PRO A 156 8.96 -17.16 2.52
N GLY A 157 8.33 -17.88 1.59
CA GLY A 157 7.05 -18.56 1.76
C GLY A 157 5.84 -17.80 1.22
N GLY A 158 6.04 -16.66 0.54
CA GLY A 158 4.96 -15.87 -0.07
C GLY A 158 3.91 -15.46 0.98
N GLU A 159 2.67 -15.92 0.81
CA GLU A 159 1.56 -15.67 1.74
C GLU A 159 1.85 -16.12 3.18
N SER A 160 2.68 -17.15 3.38
CA SER A 160 3.08 -17.55 4.73
C SER A 160 3.80 -16.44 5.47
N ALA A 161 4.56 -15.58 4.76
CA ALA A 161 5.23 -14.43 5.37
C ALA A 161 4.27 -13.30 5.76
N VAL A 162 3.03 -13.30 5.24
CA VAL A 162 1.95 -12.39 5.71
C VAL A 162 1.38 -12.91 7.03
N ARG A 163 1.13 -14.22 7.14
CA ARG A 163 0.57 -14.83 8.37
C ARG A 163 1.60 -15.00 9.48
N GLU A 164 2.86 -15.12 9.11
CA GLU A 164 3.99 -15.35 10.02
C GLU A 164 5.06 -14.23 9.88
N PRO A 165 4.82 -13.05 10.48
CA PRO A 165 5.76 -11.91 10.51
C PRO A 165 7.24 -12.25 10.78
N TRP A 166 7.51 -13.31 11.55
CA TRP A 166 8.88 -13.77 11.84
C TRP A 166 9.70 -14.11 10.58
N ARG A 167 9.04 -14.50 9.48
CA ARG A 167 9.68 -14.72 8.19
C ARG A 167 10.18 -13.43 7.56
N MET A 168 9.40 -12.36 7.66
CA MET A 168 9.81 -11.03 7.19
C MET A 168 10.92 -10.45 8.06
N ALA A 169 10.79 -10.56 9.38
CA ALA A 169 11.85 -10.18 10.33
C ALA A 169 13.20 -10.83 9.97
N PHE A 170 13.19 -12.14 9.71
CA PHE A 170 14.39 -12.85 9.26
C PHE A 170 14.94 -12.27 7.94
N SER A 171 14.07 -12.02 6.95
CA SER A 171 14.47 -11.47 5.66
C SER A 171 15.14 -10.10 5.76
N TYR A 172 14.60 -9.21 6.61
CA TYR A 172 15.19 -7.90 6.86
C TYR A 172 16.56 -7.98 7.55
N LEU A 173 16.70 -8.85 8.55
CA LEU A 173 17.98 -9.09 9.22
C LEU A 173 19.00 -9.72 8.25
N TYR A 174 18.56 -10.69 7.43
CA TYR A 174 19.41 -11.34 6.44
C TYR A 174 19.89 -10.37 5.38
N LYS A 175 19.03 -9.49 4.84
CA LYS A 175 19.43 -8.43 3.91
C LYS A 175 20.47 -7.49 4.52
N THR A 176 20.31 -7.16 5.81
CA THR A 176 21.13 -6.16 6.49
C THR A 176 22.49 -6.69 6.94
N TYR A 177 22.54 -7.93 7.42
CA TYR A 177 23.74 -8.52 8.04
C TYR A 177 24.34 -9.68 7.24
N ASN A 178 23.61 -10.24 6.27
CA ASN A 178 23.96 -11.49 5.61
C ASN A 178 24.28 -12.57 6.68
N HIS A 179 25.21 -13.49 6.44
CA HIS A 179 25.63 -14.52 7.40
C HIS A 179 26.04 -14.02 8.79
N ARG A 180 26.33 -12.72 8.98
CA ARG A 180 26.58 -12.17 10.33
C ARG A 180 25.33 -12.18 11.21
N LEU A 181 24.13 -12.36 10.65
CA LEU A 181 22.89 -12.40 11.45
C LEU A 181 22.90 -13.49 12.52
N PHE A 182 23.54 -14.63 12.24
CA PHE A 182 23.63 -15.76 13.17
C PHE A 182 24.41 -15.44 14.45
N ASN A 183 25.24 -14.40 14.43
CA ASN A 183 26.09 -13.97 15.53
C ASN A 183 25.57 -12.71 16.24
N LEU A 184 24.35 -12.23 15.91
CA LEU A 184 23.82 -10.99 16.48
C LEU A 184 23.50 -11.09 17.97
N GLY A 185 23.20 -12.28 18.49
CA GLY A 185 22.91 -12.50 19.90
C GLY A 185 21.58 -11.91 20.40
N ILE A 186 20.73 -11.37 19.52
CA ILE A 186 19.44 -10.79 19.88
C ILE A 186 18.39 -11.86 20.24
N PRO A 187 17.39 -11.55 21.09
CA PRO A 187 16.35 -12.50 21.51
C PRO A 187 15.65 -13.21 20.34
N PHE A 188 15.30 -12.45 19.29
CA PHE A 188 14.65 -12.97 18.08
C PHE A 188 15.41 -14.14 17.43
N MET A 189 16.73 -13.98 17.21
CA MET A 189 17.55 -15.02 16.57
C MET A 189 17.71 -16.26 17.46
N LYS A 190 17.72 -16.09 18.79
CA LYS A 190 17.72 -17.21 19.73
C LYS A 190 16.40 -17.98 19.67
N LYS A 191 15.27 -17.27 19.58
CA LYS A 191 13.91 -17.85 19.52
C LYS A 191 13.67 -18.68 18.26
N ILE A 192 14.08 -18.20 17.09
CA ILE A 192 13.88 -18.93 15.81
C ILE A 192 14.76 -20.19 15.74
N GLY A 193 15.97 -20.12 16.28
CA GLY A 193 16.94 -21.21 16.23
C GLY A 193 17.60 -21.37 14.86
N ARG A 194 18.64 -22.22 14.81
CA ARG A 194 19.50 -22.40 13.61
C ARG A 194 18.79 -23.13 12.47
N GLU A 195 17.95 -24.10 12.77
CA GLU A 195 17.29 -24.94 11.76
C GLU A 195 16.36 -24.11 10.86
N LYS A 196 15.37 -23.43 11.46
CA LYS A 196 14.44 -22.54 10.73
C LYS A 196 15.19 -21.44 9.97
N SER A 197 16.21 -20.85 10.60
CA SER A 197 17.05 -19.82 9.98
C SER A 197 17.80 -20.33 8.75
N SER A 198 18.32 -21.57 8.79
CA SER A 198 19.00 -22.21 7.66
C SER A 198 18.05 -22.46 6.50
N VAL A 199 16.83 -22.93 6.79
CA VAL A 199 15.77 -23.15 5.79
C VAL A 199 15.42 -21.83 5.09
N LEU A 200 15.12 -20.76 5.85
CA LEU A 200 14.79 -19.46 5.26
C LEU A 200 15.96 -18.87 4.45
N SER A 201 17.20 -19.03 4.91
CA SER A 201 18.39 -18.60 4.16
C SER A 201 18.46 -19.28 2.79
N LYS A 202 18.24 -20.60 2.75
CA LYS A 202 18.22 -21.37 1.49
C LYS A 202 17.07 -20.94 0.57
N MET A 203 15.87 -20.71 1.13
CA MET A 203 14.73 -20.21 0.34
C MET A 203 15.04 -18.87 -0.31
N ILE A 204 15.62 -17.93 0.45
CA ILE A 204 15.99 -16.60 -0.04
C ILE A 204 17.08 -16.70 -1.11
N MET A 205 18.18 -17.43 -0.84
CA MET A 205 19.32 -17.54 -1.76
C MET A 205 18.93 -18.19 -3.08
N ASN A 206 18.11 -19.24 -3.03
CA ASN A 206 17.68 -19.99 -4.21
C ASN A 206 16.39 -19.44 -4.84
N LYS A 207 15.86 -18.32 -4.32
CA LYS A 207 14.60 -17.69 -4.76
C LYS A 207 13.40 -18.65 -4.78
N ILE A 208 13.37 -19.61 -3.86
CA ILE A 208 12.31 -20.61 -3.76
C ILE A 208 11.13 -19.99 -3.03
N ASN A 209 9.99 -19.84 -3.71
CA ASN A 209 8.75 -19.25 -3.18
C ASN A 209 9.03 -17.97 -2.34
N SER A 210 9.86 -17.09 -2.89
CA SER A 210 10.36 -15.90 -2.20
C SER A 210 10.16 -14.65 -3.09
N PRO A 211 8.90 -14.29 -3.41
CA PRO A 211 8.64 -13.09 -4.22
C PRO A 211 9.20 -11.85 -3.54
N LEU A 212 9.58 -10.85 -4.33
CA LEU A 212 10.12 -9.59 -3.80
C LEU A 212 8.98 -8.65 -3.42
N THR A 213 9.18 -7.92 -2.33
CA THR A 213 8.24 -6.88 -1.88
C THR A 213 8.94 -5.60 -1.45
N SER A 214 8.31 -4.46 -1.76
CA SER A 214 8.59 -3.15 -1.17
C SER A 214 7.52 -2.76 -0.14
N SER A 215 6.84 -3.72 0.47
CA SER A 215 5.68 -3.42 1.32
C SER A 215 6.03 -2.71 2.64
N MET A 216 5.34 -1.60 2.91
CA MET A 216 5.41 -0.92 4.20
C MET A 216 4.76 -1.78 5.28
N GLY A 217 3.59 -2.38 5.02
CA GLY A 217 2.94 -3.28 5.98
C GLY A 217 3.83 -4.44 6.39
N ARG A 218 4.56 -5.05 5.44
CA ARG A 218 5.52 -6.11 5.75
C ARG A 218 6.72 -5.61 6.57
N LEU A 219 7.14 -4.35 6.39
CA LEU A 219 8.19 -3.75 7.22
C LEU A 219 7.72 -3.60 8.66
N PHE A 220 6.49 -3.13 8.89
CA PHE A 220 5.87 -3.09 10.23
C PHE A 220 5.81 -4.48 10.86
N ASP A 221 5.31 -5.48 10.13
CA ASP A 221 5.25 -6.87 10.59
C ASP A 221 6.64 -7.39 11.00
N GLY A 222 7.64 -7.16 10.14
CA GLY A 222 9.01 -7.56 10.40
C GLY A 222 9.61 -6.89 11.64
N VAL A 223 9.39 -5.59 11.83
CA VAL A 223 9.88 -4.88 13.03
C VAL A 223 9.15 -5.36 14.28
N SER A 224 7.83 -5.53 14.22
CA SER A 224 7.02 -6.06 15.32
C SER A 224 7.55 -7.41 15.81
N SER A 225 7.86 -8.31 14.89
CA SER A 225 8.44 -9.62 15.22
C SER A 225 9.89 -9.52 15.72
N ILE A 226 10.74 -8.63 15.18
CA ILE A 226 12.10 -8.39 15.70
C ILE A 226 12.07 -7.99 17.19
N LEU A 227 11.10 -7.16 17.59
CA LEU A 227 10.90 -6.72 18.98
C LEU A 227 10.22 -7.78 19.85
N GLY A 228 9.78 -8.90 19.28
CA GLY A 228 9.07 -9.96 19.98
C GLY A 228 7.61 -9.62 20.31
N VAL A 229 7.02 -8.63 19.62
CA VAL A 229 5.63 -8.18 19.84
C VAL A 229 4.64 -9.15 19.19
N CYS A 230 4.82 -9.44 17.89
CA CYS A 230 3.94 -10.35 17.17
C CYS A 230 4.70 -11.16 16.11
N ASP A 231 4.73 -12.48 16.25
CA ASP A 231 5.39 -13.40 15.30
C ASP A 231 4.42 -14.08 14.34
N LYS A 232 3.14 -14.16 14.71
CA LYS A 232 2.06 -14.79 13.95
C LYS A 232 0.79 -14.00 14.17
N ILE A 233 0.15 -13.60 13.08
CA ILE A 233 -1.11 -12.86 13.12
C ILE A 233 -2.31 -13.81 13.11
N THR A 234 -3.40 -13.33 13.69
CA THR A 234 -4.73 -13.93 13.77
C THR A 234 -5.77 -13.13 12.99
N TYR A 235 -5.49 -11.84 12.74
CA TYR A 235 -6.26 -10.98 11.85
C TYR A 235 -5.33 -10.03 11.05
N GLU A 236 -5.90 -9.39 10.02
CA GLU A 236 -5.15 -8.51 9.13
C GLU A 236 -4.51 -7.33 9.88
N ALA A 237 -3.23 -7.07 9.61
CA ALA A 237 -2.44 -5.98 10.19
C ALA A 237 -2.21 -6.02 11.72
N GLU A 238 -2.53 -7.14 12.40
CA GLU A 238 -2.34 -7.28 13.85
C GLU A 238 -0.93 -6.87 14.32
N ALA A 239 0.13 -7.38 13.68
CA ALA A 239 1.50 -7.08 14.09
C ALA A 239 1.84 -5.58 13.97
N ALA A 240 1.32 -4.90 12.95
CA ALA A 240 1.48 -3.47 12.76
C ALA A 240 0.69 -2.65 13.80
N ILE A 241 -0.54 -3.07 14.14
CA ILE A 241 -1.40 -2.43 15.14
C ILE A 241 -0.79 -2.57 16.54
N GLU A 242 -0.29 -3.74 16.91
CA GLU A 242 0.35 -3.95 18.21
C GLU A 242 1.67 -3.18 18.32
N LEU A 243 2.42 -3.04 17.21
CA LEU A 243 3.62 -2.20 17.17
C LEU A 243 3.29 -0.72 17.37
N GLU A 244 2.20 -0.23 16.76
CA GLU A 244 1.70 1.14 16.99
C GLU A 244 1.31 1.35 18.45
N ARG A 245 0.59 0.41 19.05
CA ARG A 245 0.06 0.52 20.42
C ARG A 245 1.15 0.76 21.47
N ILE A 246 2.33 0.18 21.27
CA ILE A 246 3.43 0.29 22.22
C ILE A 246 4.29 1.55 22.04
N ALA A 247 4.13 2.30 20.94
CA ALA A 247 4.99 3.44 20.65
C ALA A 247 4.89 4.54 21.72
N ASP A 248 6.03 4.99 22.25
CA ASP A 248 6.06 6.13 23.15
C ASP A 248 5.83 7.43 22.38
N VAL A 249 4.74 8.12 22.71
CA VAL A 249 4.34 9.35 22.04
C VAL A 249 5.28 10.53 22.30
N ASN A 250 6.06 10.50 23.37
CA ASN A 250 7.00 11.57 23.74
C ASN A 250 8.38 11.40 23.09
N CYS A 251 8.65 10.25 22.49
CA CYS A 251 9.92 10.00 21.82
C CYS A 251 9.97 10.75 20.48
N GLU A 252 10.90 11.68 20.35
CA GLU A 252 11.15 12.44 19.11
C GLU A 252 12.30 11.88 18.28
N GLU A 253 13.05 10.91 18.81
CA GLU A 253 14.20 10.32 18.16
C GLU A 253 13.83 9.54 16.89
N LYS A 254 14.84 9.26 16.06
CA LYS A 254 14.71 8.49 14.82
C LYS A 254 15.98 7.71 14.52
N TYR A 255 15.88 6.76 13.59
CA TYR A 255 17.03 6.07 13.03
C TYR A 255 17.60 6.77 11.79
N ALA A 256 18.84 6.42 11.46
CA ALA A 256 19.43 6.80 10.19
C ALA A 256 18.81 6.01 9.03
N TYR A 257 18.72 6.65 7.87
CA TYR A 257 18.27 6.02 6.61
C TYR A 257 18.99 6.70 5.44
N LYS A 258 18.93 6.06 4.28
CA LYS A 258 19.45 6.62 3.02
C LYS A 258 18.40 6.46 1.94
N ILE A 259 18.19 7.51 1.15
CA ILE A 259 17.41 7.44 -0.08
C ILE A 259 18.42 7.46 -1.23
N GLN A 260 18.41 6.42 -2.05
CA GLN A 260 19.32 6.28 -3.19
C GLN A 260 19.32 7.55 -4.06
N ASN A 261 20.49 7.87 -4.61
CA ASN A 261 20.62 8.96 -5.57
C ASN A 261 19.91 8.59 -6.86
N GLY A 262 19.07 9.49 -7.33
CA GLY A 262 18.14 9.26 -8.41
C GLY A 262 16.99 10.24 -8.27
N PHE A 263 16.26 10.44 -9.36
CA PHE A 263 15.04 11.26 -9.30
C PHE A 263 13.77 10.41 -9.33
N GLU A 264 13.72 9.41 -10.22
CA GLU A 264 12.63 8.45 -10.33
C GLU A 264 13.13 7.10 -9.77
N ASP A 265 12.18 6.24 -9.36
CA ASP A 265 12.42 4.88 -8.84
C ASP A 265 13.55 4.77 -7.79
N SER A 266 13.63 5.75 -6.89
CA SER A 266 14.69 5.84 -5.90
C SER A 266 14.40 4.99 -4.66
N ALA A 267 15.26 4.01 -4.39
CA ALA A 267 15.05 3.10 -3.27
C ALA A 267 15.45 3.71 -1.91
N ILE A 268 14.57 3.56 -0.92
CA ILE A 268 14.78 3.91 0.49
C ILE A 268 15.42 2.69 1.16
N ARG A 269 16.69 2.85 1.56
CA ARG A 269 17.54 1.79 2.10
C ARG A 269 17.22 1.56 3.57
N ILE A 270 16.56 0.44 3.85
CA ILE A 270 16.13 0.05 5.20
C ILE A 270 17.27 -0.46 6.11
N GLY A 271 18.43 -0.79 5.54
CA GLY A 271 19.50 -1.44 6.31
C GLY A 271 19.97 -0.65 7.52
N GLU A 272 20.05 0.68 7.43
CA GLU A 272 20.43 1.53 8.57
C GLU A 272 19.33 1.58 9.65
N ILE A 273 18.05 1.49 9.26
CA ILE A 273 16.91 1.42 10.18
C ILE A 273 17.00 0.11 10.99
N ILE A 274 17.19 -1.02 10.31
CA ILE A 274 17.32 -2.33 10.94
C ILE A 274 18.57 -2.40 11.84
N ARG A 275 19.68 -1.77 11.44
CA ARG A 275 20.88 -1.66 12.31
C ARG A 275 20.61 -0.86 13.58
N GLY A 276 19.92 0.27 13.45
CA GLY A 276 19.50 1.08 14.58
C GLY A 276 18.67 0.27 15.58
N ILE A 277 17.62 -0.40 15.10
CA ILE A 277 16.76 -1.26 15.91
C ILE A 277 17.56 -2.35 16.64
N VAL A 278 18.45 -3.06 15.93
CA VAL A 278 19.28 -4.12 16.54
C VAL A 278 20.25 -3.57 17.59
N ASN A 279 20.79 -2.37 17.39
CA ASN A 279 21.68 -1.73 18.36
C ASN A 279 20.92 -1.34 19.63
N ASP A 280 19.72 -0.79 19.51
CA ASP A 280 18.88 -0.42 20.64
C ASP A 280 18.44 -1.66 21.43
N ILE A 281 18.08 -2.75 20.76
CA ILE A 281 17.82 -4.06 21.41
C ILE A 281 19.04 -4.54 22.20
N LYS A 282 20.25 -4.42 21.65
CA LYS A 282 21.49 -4.82 22.35
C LYS A 282 21.82 -3.94 23.56
N ARG A 283 21.34 -2.71 23.57
CA ARG A 283 21.45 -1.78 24.70
C ARG A 283 20.33 -1.94 25.73
N ASN A 284 19.40 -2.88 25.50
CA ASN A 284 18.18 -3.06 26.29
C ASN A 284 17.31 -1.79 26.34
N GLU A 285 17.25 -1.04 25.24
CA GLU A 285 16.30 0.07 25.09
C GLU A 285 14.87 -0.46 25.15
N GLU A 286 13.94 0.36 25.68
CA GLU A 286 12.55 -0.04 25.77
C GLU A 286 11.92 -0.20 24.37
N ASN A 287 11.11 -1.27 24.20
CA ASN A 287 10.43 -1.54 22.93
C ASN A 287 9.51 -0.39 22.49
N SER A 288 8.97 0.38 23.44
CA SER A 288 8.15 1.57 23.21
C SER A 288 8.93 2.68 22.51
N ILE A 289 10.16 2.96 22.99
CA ILE A 289 11.10 3.91 22.39
C ILE A 289 11.53 3.42 21.01
N ILE A 290 11.87 2.13 20.85
CA ILE A 290 12.26 1.57 19.57
C ILE A 290 11.13 1.69 18.53
N SER A 291 9.89 1.39 18.94
CA SER A 291 8.71 1.53 18.08
C SER A 291 8.50 2.99 17.67
N ALA A 292 8.57 3.94 18.60
CA ALA A 292 8.46 5.36 18.30
C ALA A 292 9.54 5.83 17.31
N LYS A 293 10.81 5.48 17.55
CA LYS A 293 11.93 5.78 16.63
C LYS A 293 11.68 5.23 15.24
N PHE A 294 11.16 4.01 15.14
CA PHE A 294 10.82 3.40 13.84
C PHE A 294 9.75 4.19 13.09
N HIS A 295 8.62 4.51 13.73
CA HIS A 295 7.55 5.30 13.13
C HIS A 295 8.02 6.73 12.75
N ASN A 296 8.78 7.38 13.63
CA ASN A 296 9.39 8.69 13.36
C ASN A 296 10.30 8.64 12.13
N THR A 297 11.10 7.57 12.01
CA THR A 297 11.97 7.36 10.85
C THR A 297 11.18 7.32 9.55
N ILE A 298 10.01 6.68 9.54
CA ILE A 298 9.12 6.62 8.37
C ILE A 298 8.63 8.01 7.99
N ALA A 299 8.09 8.75 8.94
CA ALA A 299 7.60 10.10 8.70
C ALA A 299 8.71 11.02 8.17
N HIS A 300 9.93 10.87 8.69
CA HIS A 300 11.11 11.61 8.24
C HIS A 300 11.54 11.29 6.80
N PHE A 301 11.67 10.02 6.42
CA PHE A 301 12.07 9.71 5.04
C PHE A 301 10.98 10.09 4.02
N VAL A 302 9.70 10.07 4.44
CA VAL A 302 8.59 10.56 3.62
C VAL A 302 8.75 12.05 3.36
N LYS A 303 9.01 12.84 4.40
CA LYS A 303 9.29 14.29 4.27
C LYS A 303 10.43 14.56 3.29
N ASP A 304 11.53 13.82 3.41
CA ASP A 304 12.70 13.99 2.56
C ASP A 304 12.42 13.61 1.10
N ALA A 305 11.74 12.48 0.87
CA ALA A 305 11.37 12.04 -0.47
C ALA A 305 10.41 13.02 -1.16
N VAL A 306 9.37 13.44 -0.44
CA VAL A 306 8.41 14.45 -0.92
C VAL A 306 9.12 15.77 -1.25
N SER A 307 10.07 16.19 -0.41
CA SER A 307 10.83 17.42 -0.64
C SER A 307 11.73 17.37 -1.87
N ARG A 308 12.37 16.22 -2.13
CA ARG A 308 13.14 16.00 -3.37
C ARG A 308 12.25 16.11 -4.60
N ILE A 309 11.06 15.52 -4.56
CA ILE A 309 10.11 15.52 -5.69
C ILE A 309 9.60 16.95 -5.93
N LYS A 310 9.15 17.63 -4.87
CA LYS A 310 8.67 19.01 -4.97
C LYS A 310 9.73 19.93 -5.58
N LYS A 311 10.98 19.86 -5.11
CA LYS A 311 12.06 20.73 -5.61
C LYS A 311 12.23 20.65 -7.12
N LYS A 312 11.94 19.50 -7.74
CA LYS A 312 12.07 19.31 -9.20
C LYS A 312 10.76 19.50 -9.96
N GLU A 313 9.62 19.10 -9.41
CA GLU A 313 8.31 19.09 -10.10
C GLU A 313 7.41 20.27 -9.77
N GLY A 314 7.76 21.05 -8.74
CA GLY A 314 7.05 22.26 -8.33
C GLY A 314 5.68 22.04 -7.67
N THR A 315 5.18 20.81 -7.55
CA THR A 315 3.91 20.55 -6.85
C THR A 315 4.12 20.47 -5.35
N SER A 316 3.28 21.19 -4.60
CA SER A 316 3.24 21.15 -3.13
C SER A 316 2.05 20.35 -2.59
N LYS A 317 1.21 19.77 -3.47
CA LYS A 317 0.07 18.95 -3.06
C LYS A 317 0.53 17.52 -2.77
N VAL A 318 0.31 17.05 -1.55
CA VAL A 318 0.73 15.73 -1.10
C VAL A 318 -0.49 14.94 -0.64
N VAL A 319 -0.70 13.76 -1.21
CA VAL A 319 -1.84 12.89 -0.93
C VAL A 319 -1.34 11.67 -0.18
N PHE A 320 -2.00 11.28 0.91
CA PHE A 320 -1.68 10.10 1.71
C PHE A 320 -2.83 9.09 1.64
N SER A 321 -2.53 7.85 1.26
CA SER A 321 -3.50 6.76 1.14
C SER A 321 -2.84 5.38 1.32
N GLY A 322 -3.65 4.33 1.40
CA GLY A 322 -3.20 2.96 1.66
C GLY A 322 -3.33 2.60 3.14
N GLY A 323 -3.53 1.30 3.42
CA GLY A 323 -4.01 0.81 4.71
C GLY A 323 -3.11 1.17 5.90
N VAL A 324 -1.83 1.45 5.66
CA VAL A 324 -0.87 1.85 6.70
C VAL A 324 -1.20 3.23 7.29
N PHE A 325 -1.86 4.12 6.56
CA PHE A 325 -2.29 5.42 7.10
C PHE A 325 -3.55 5.35 7.99
N GLN A 326 -3.98 4.15 8.37
CA GLN A 326 -4.85 3.97 9.54
C GLN A 326 -4.06 4.08 10.86
N ASN A 327 -2.73 3.97 10.80
CA ASN A 327 -1.85 4.14 11.95
C ASN A 327 -1.88 5.61 12.41
N LYS A 328 -2.50 5.87 13.56
CA LYS A 328 -2.74 7.21 14.08
C LYS A 328 -1.45 7.88 14.48
N TYR A 329 -0.50 7.13 15.06
CA TYR A 329 0.79 7.68 15.46
C TYR A 329 1.56 8.18 14.23
N LEU A 330 1.65 7.38 13.16
CA LEU A 330 2.29 7.77 11.91
C LEU A 330 1.59 8.99 11.28
N VAL A 331 0.26 9.00 11.22
CA VAL A 331 -0.51 10.14 10.68
C VAL A 331 -0.23 11.42 11.47
N MET A 332 -0.19 11.34 12.80
CA MET A 332 0.15 12.46 13.68
C MET A 332 1.53 13.02 13.36
N ARG A 333 2.57 12.16 13.34
CA ARG A 333 3.96 12.56 13.05
C ARG A 333 4.11 13.14 11.65
N VAL A 334 3.45 12.55 10.65
CA VAL A 334 3.42 13.12 9.29
C VAL A 334 2.80 14.51 9.32
N LYS A 335 1.63 14.70 9.96
CA LYS A 335 0.97 16.02 10.04
C LYS A 335 1.86 17.06 10.71
N GLU A 336 2.56 16.71 11.79
CA GLU A 336 3.51 17.60 12.46
C GLU A 336 4.66 18.03 11.54
N PHE A 337 5.23 17.12 10.75
CA PHE A 337 6.32 17.50 9.85
C PHE A 337 5.92 18.42 8.71
N PHE A 338 4.64 18.39 8.33
CA PHE A 338 4.08 19.17 7.25
C PHE A 338 3.29 20.40 7.73
N SER A 339 3.07 20.60 9.03
CA SER A 339 2.28 21.74 9.56
C SER A 339 2.98 23.09 9.35
N GLU A 340 4.31 23.14 9.49
CA GLU A 340 5.12 24.36 9.34
C GLU A 340 5.65 24.56 7.92
N SER A 341 5.00 23.95 6.93
CA SER A 341 5.57 23.82 5.59
C SER A 341 4.68 24.42 4.50
N GLU A 342 5.28 24.70 3.35
CA GLU A 342 4.58 25.12 2.13
C GLU A 342 3.83 23.96 1.42
N TYR A 343 3.67 22.81 2.06
CA TYR A 343 2.93 21.66 1.52
C TYR A 343 1.43 21.74 1.87
N LYS A 344 0.59 21.30 0.92
CA LYS A 344 -0.83 21.05 1.15
C LYS A 344 -1.03 19.55 1.23
N ILE A 345 -1.21 19.04 2.44
CA ILE A 345 -1.38 17.61 2.69
C ILE A 345 -2.86 17.23 2.69
N TYR A 346 -3.17 16.06 2.15
CA TYR A 346 -4.52 15.53 2.03
C TYR A 346 -4.55 14.07 2.48
N PHE A 347 -5.46 13.78 3.40
CA PHE A 347 -5.86 12.43 3.78
C PHE A 347 -7.30 12.23 3.30
N HIS A 348 -7.77 10.99 3.29
CA HIS A 348 -9.18 10.75 3.02
C HIS A 348 -10.07 11.40 4.09
N ASN A 349 -11.24 11.85 3.67
CA ASN A 349 -12.24 12.54 4.48
C ASN A 349 -13.50 11.70 4.67
N VAL A 350 -14.03 11.11 3.59
CA VAL A 350 -15.27 10.32 3.62
C VAL A 350 -15.00 8.82 3.64
N PHE A 351 -13.99 8.36 2.90
CA PHE A 351 -13.69 6.94 2.77
C PHE A 351 -12.44 6.57 3.58
N PRO A 352 -12.34 5.38 4.16
CA PRO A 352 -11.11 4.99 4.81
C PRO A 352 -10.04 4.69 3.75
N PRO A 353 -8.74 4.89 4.07
CA PRO A 353 -7.62 4.67 3.14
C PRO A 353 -7.30 3.18 2.95
N THR A 354 -8.30 2.30 2.90
CA THR A 354 -8.15 0.86 2.71
C THR A 354 -8.66 0.44 1.33
N ASP A 355 -8.57 -0.84 1.01
CA ASP A 355 -8.98 -1.38 -0.30
C ASP A 355 -10.44 -1.10 -0.67
N VAL A 356 -11.29 -0.73 0.31
CA VAL A 356 -12.67 -0.26 0.04
C VAL A 356 -12.70 0.97 -0.88
N CYS A 357 -11.63 1.77 -0.92
CA CYS A 357 -11.54 2.97 -1.74
C CYS A 357 -11.01 2.71 -3.16
N ILE A 358 -10.53 1.51 -3.46
CA ILE A 358 -9.89 1.20 -4.75
C ILE A 358 -10.85 1.39 -5.92
N ALA A 359 -12.12 0.96 -5.78
CA ALA A 359 -13.12 1.16 -6.81
C ALA A 359 -13.38 2.64 -7.11
N LEU A 360 -13.31 3.52 -6.10
CA LEU A 360 -13.43 4.97 -6.29
C LEU A 360 -12.26 5.53 -7.08
N GLY A 361 -11.03 5.09 -6.77
CA GLY A 361 -9.84 5.45 -7.50
C GLY A 361 -9.91 5.01 -8.97
N GLN A 362 -10.36 3.79 -9.21
CA GLN A 362 -10.59 3.25 -10.55
C GLN A 362 -11.60 4.11 -11.34
N ILE A 363 -12.71 4.55 -10.73
CA ILE A 363 -13.65 5.49 -11.36
C ILE A 363 -12.95 6.81 -11.73
N ALA A 364 -12.17 7.38 -10.79
CA ALA A 364 -11.50 8.67 -10.99
C ALA A 364 -10.52 8.62 -12.18
N VAL A 365 -9.69 7.57 -12.25
CA VAL A 365 -8.72 7.38 -13.33
C VAL A 365 -9.44 7.11 -14.66
N ALA A 366 -10.39 6.17 -14.70
CA ALA A 366 -11.13 5.85 -15.91
C ALA A 366 -11.91 7.06 -16.47
N GLY A 367 -12.44 7.90 -15.57
CA GLY A 367 -13.08 9.16 -15.91
C GLY A 367 -12.12 10.18 -16.51
N GLY A 368 -10.93 10.34 -15.92
CA GLY A 368 -9.89 11.26 -16.38
C GLY A 368 -9.36 10.98 -17.79
N GLN A 369 -9.30 9.69 -18.20
CA GLN A 369 -8.85 9.31 -19.55
C GLN A 369 -9.86 9.63 -20.64
N SER A 370 -11.16 9.57 -20.32
CA SER A 370 -12.24 9.81 -21.28
C SER A 370 -12.30 11.24 -21.82
N GLU A 371 -11.67 12.21 -21.14
CA GLU A 371 -11.59 13.60 -21.61
C GLU A 371 -10.58 13.79 -22.75
N LYS A 372 -9.67 12.82 -22.96
CA LYS A 372 -8.62 12.87 -24.00
C LYS A 372 -9.19 12.78 -25.43
N GLY A 373 -10.34 12.13 -25.61
CA GLY A 373 -10.98 11.96 -26.93
C GLY A 373 -11.81 13.16 -27.40
N ARG A 374 -11.67 14.34 -26.80
CA ARG A 374 -12.43 15.56 -27.11
C ARG A 374 -11.56 16.81 -27.31
N ARG A 375 -10.24 16.67 -27.45
CA ARG A 375 -9.33 17.77 -27.79
C ARG A 375 -8.70 17.57 -29.14
#